data_AF-A0A0F8X251-F1
#
_entry.id   AF-A0A0F8X251-F1
#
_cell.length_a   1.000
_cell.length_b   1.000
_cell.length_c   1.000
_cell.angle_alpha   90.00
_cell.angle_beta   90.00
_cell.angle_gamma   90.00
#
_symmetry.space_group_name_H-M   'P 1'
#
loop_
_entity.id
_entity.type
_entity.pdbx_description
1 polymer ?
#
loop_
_entity_poly.entity_id
_entity_poly.type
_entity_poly.pdbx_seq_one_letter_code
_entity_poly.pdbx_strand_id
1 'polypeptide(L)'
;ISTQRMQDALSAGKIVIAAGFQGIDEAFNITTLGRGGSDTTAVALAAVLGADSCEIYTDVDGIYTTDPRIVPEARRTRRICYDEMLELSSAGAGVMHNRAIEFAKRFSVPVHVRSSFSDTPGTMITSEPESADAPVCGAAKVRNEARVTVLGVPDRPGAALTVFSEIAAKNIAMDMIVQNVADDGHADISFTVFRDDLPATLKAVEDSTRKLEAEGYSHDDDLSKISVVGAGMATQTGVAEKMFRALAEKGINILMITTSEIKISVLVARTQAQEALRTVHEVFQLDVQPAESNAEVHVATEPHEAMDPTELVAKMERMEELIIEGITLDQLQSLVTVVGLPDTPGLAA
;
A
#
# COMPACT_ATOMS: atom_id res chain seq x y z
N ILE A 1 6.24 -2.71 -27.00
CA ILE A 1 5.33 -3.80 -27.46
C ILE A 1 4.90 -3.47 -28.89
N SER A 2 5.15 -4.33 -29.88
CA SER A 2 4.69 -4.09 -31.26
C SER A 2 3.18 -4.40 -31.39
N THR A 3 2.38 -3.40 -31.74
CA THR A 3 0.90 -3.49 -31.77
C THR A 3 0.32 -3.88 -33.13
N GLN A 4 1.05 -3.68 -34.23
CA GLN A 4 0.52 -3.80 -35.60
C GLN A 4 -0.25 -5.11 -35.85
N ARG A 5 0.39 -6.26 -35.55
CA ARG A 5 -0.24 -7.58 -35.77
C ARG A 5 -1.53 -7.76 -34.97
N MET A 6 -1.61 -7.17 -33.77
CA MET A 6 -2.81 -7.23 -32.93
C MET A 6 -3.90 -6.33 -33.51
N GLN A 7 -3.56 -5.09 -33.89
CA GLN A 7 -4.49 -4.15 -34.51
C GLN A 7 -5.08 -4.67 -35.83
N ASP A 8 -4.27 -5.30 -36.68
CA ASP A 8 -4.74 -5.91 -37.93
C ASP A 8 -5.76 -7.04 -37.66
N ALA A 9 -5.50 -7.88 -36.65
CA ALA A 9 -6.39 -8.97 -36.27
C ALA A 9 -7.70 -8.45 -35.66
N LEU A 10 -7.63 -7.45 -34.78
CA LEU A 10 -8.80 -6.80 -34.18
C LEU A 10 -9.66 -6.10 -35.24
N SER A 11 -9.03 -5.39 -36.18
CA SER A 11 -9.71 -4.72 -37.31
C SER A 11 -10.42 -5.72 -38.23
N ALA A 12 -9.95 -6.96 -38.28
CA ALA A 12 -10.59 -8.06 -39.00
C ALA A 12 -11.68 -8.78 -38.18
N GLY A 13 -12.06 -8.26 -37.00
CA GLY A 13 -13.11 -8.81 -36.14
C GLY A 13 -12.70 -10.07 -35.39
N LYS A 14 -11.40 -10.32 -35.19
CA LYS A 14 -10.90 -11.50 -34.47
C LYS A 14 -10.65 -11.19 -33.00
N ILE A 15 -10.77 -12.21 -32.16
CA ILE A 15 -10.29 -12.19 -30.77
C ILE A 15 -8.80 -12.53 -30.76
N VAL A 16 -7.99 -11.66 -30.17
CA VAL A 16 -6.54 -11.87 -30.01
C VAL A 16 -6.26 -12.51 -28.65
N ILE A 17 -5.65 -13.69 -28.65
CA ILE A 17 -5.17 -14.35 -27.42
C ILE A 17 -3.66 -14.11 -27.32
N ALA A 18 -3.26 -13.28 -26.37
CA ALA A 18 -1.86 -13.03 -26.06
C ALA A 18 -1.43 -13.86 -24.84
N ALA A 19 -0.22 -14.39 -24.88
CA ALA A 19 0.37 -15.06 -23.72
C ALA A 19 0.97 -14.01 -22.78
N GLY A 20 0.41 -13.88 -21.58
CA GLY A 20 0.91 -13.00 -20.52
C GLY A 20 2.22 -13.48 -19.90
N PHE A 21 2.77 -12.68 -18.97
CA PHE A 21 3.95 -12.98 -18.13
C PHE A 21 5.30 -13.06 -18.85
N GLN A 22 5.32 -13.21 -20.16
CA GLN A 22 6.53 -13.38 -20.96
C GLN A 22 6.77 -12.22 -21.93
N GLY A 23 8.05 -12.02 -22.27
CA GLY A 23 8.52 -11.03 -23.24
C GLY A 23 9.73 -11.54 -24.02
N ILE A 24 10.31 -10.65 -24.82
CA ILE A 24 11.59 -10.87 -25.50
C ILE A 24 12.52 -9.69 -25.22
N ASP A 25 13.81 -9.94 -25.08
CA ASP A 25 14.84 -8.90 -25.04
C ASP A 25 15.32 -8.52 -26.45
N GLU A 26 16.26 -7.57 -26.55
CA GLU A 26 16.84 -7.12 -27.82
C GLU A 26 17.57 -8.22 -28.60
N ALA A 27 18.05 -9.25 -27.90
CA ALA A 27 18.73 -10.40 -28.48
C ALA A 27 17.76 -11.57 -28.81
N PHE A 28 16.45 -11.35 -28.71
CA PHE A 28 15.38 -12.33 -28.91
C PHE A 28 15.40 -13.49 -27.91
N ASN A 29 16.02 -13.32 -26.74
CA ASN A 29 15.86 -14.28 -25.65
C ASN A 29 14.46 -14.13 -25.03
N ILE A 30 13.85 -15.25 -24.65
CA ILE A 30 12.56 -15.24 -23.94
C ILE A 30 12.81 -14.82 -22.49
N THR A 31 12.10 -13.78 -22.06
CA THR A 31 12.17 -13.25 -20.69
C THR A 31 10.85 -13.42 -19.95
N THR A 32 10.88 -13.33 -18.62
CA THR A 32 9.69 -13.40 -17.76
C THR A 32 9.61 -12.16 -16.88
N LEU A 33 8.40 -11.73 -16.56
CA LEU A 33 8.15 -10.50 -15.80
C LEU A 33 8.10 -10.71 -14.27
N GLY A 34 8.23 -11.96 -13.82
CA GLY A 34 8.12 -12.32 -12.41
C GLY A 34 6.68 -12.31 -11.88
N ARG A 35 6.52 -12.26 -10.56
CA ARG A 35 5.20 -12.30 -9.90
C ARG A 35 4.32 -11.14 -10.38
N GLY A 36 3.04 -11.42 -10.63
CA GLY A 36 2.10 -10.45 -11.21
C GLY A 36 2.35 -10.14 -12.69
N GLY A 37 3.21 -10.90 -13.38
CA GLY A 37 3.57 -10.62 -14.78
C GLY A 37 2.40 -10.69 -15.75
N SER A 38 1.41 -11.56 -15.52
CA SER A 38 0.20 -11.63 -16.36
C SER A 38 -0.64 -10.37 -16.26
N ASP A 39 -0.94 -9.92 -15.03
CA ASP A 39 -1.69 -8.68 -14.77
C ASP A 39 -0.96 -7.48 -15.39
N THR A 40 0.36 -7.41 -15.20
CA THR A 40 1.20 -6.36 -15.78
C THR A 40 1.16 -6.39 -17.31
N THR A 41 1.15 -7.58 -17.92
CA THR A 41 1.05 -7.72 -19.38
C THR A 41 -0.31 -7.24 -19.88
N ALA A 42 -1.39 -7.58 -19.19
CA ALA A 42 -2.75 -7.16 -19.55
C ALA A 42 -2.88 -5.63 -19.52
N VAL A 43 -2.44 -4.99 -18.44
CA VAL A 43 -2.48 -3.53 -18.30
C VAL A 43 -1.56 -2.87 -19.34
N ALA A 44 -0.37 -3.41 -19.60
CA ALA A 44 0.53 -2.89 -20.61
C ALA A 44 -0.05 -2.98 -22.04
N LEU A 45 -0.73 -4.09 -22.36
CA LEU A 45 -1.43 -4.25 -23.63
C LEU A 45 -2.59 -3.27 -23.75
N ALA A 46 -3.38 -3.08 -22.69
CA ALA A 46 -4.45 -2.09 -22.66
C ALA A 46 -3.93 -0.67 -22.91
N ALA A 47 -2.79 -0.29 -22.29
CA ALA A 47 -2.15 0.99 -22.50
C ALA A 47 -1.71 1.20 -23.97
N VAL A 48 -0.96 0.26 -24.56
CA VAL A 48 -0.44 0.41 -25.95
C VAL A 48 -1.53 0.31 -27.01
N LEU A 49 -2.64 -0.37 -26.71
CA LEU A 49 -3.77 -0.51 -27.63
C LEU A 49 -4.81 0.60 -27.47
N GLY A 50 -4.68 1.46 -26.45
CA GLY A 50 -5.68 2.49 -26.13
C GLY A 50 -7.03 1.89 -25.78
N ALA A 51 -7.04 0.80 -24.99
CA ALA A 51 -8.27 0.14 -24.57
C ALA A 51 -9.04 0.99 -23.55
N ASP A 52 -10.38 0.96 -23.62
CA ASP A 52 -11.26 1.69 -22.70
C ASP A 52 -11.08 1.24 -21.23
N SER A 53 -10.80 -0.06 -21.03
CA SER A 53 -10.49 -0.63 -19.73
C SER A 53 -9.70 -1.94 -19.86
N CYS A 54 -9.03 -2.34 -18.77
CA CYS A 54 -8.40 -3.63 -18.61
C CYS A 54 -9.18 -4.46 -17.59
N GLU A 55 -9.91 -5.48 -18.03
CA GLU A 55 -10.64 -6.38 -17.13
C GLU A 55 -9.74 -7.49 -16.58
N ILE A 56 -9.73 -7.65 -15.25
CA ILE A 56 -8.95 -8.65 -14.53
C ILE A 56 -9.92 -9.60 -13.86
N TYR A 57 -10.01 -10.79 -14.42
CA TYR A 57 -10.86 -11.86 -13.94
C TYR A 57 -10.13 -12.74 -12.94
N THR A 58 -10.69 -12.86 -11.73
CA THR A 58 -10.10 -13.59 -10.60
C THR A 58 -11.16 -14.38 -9.83
N ASP A 59 -10.80 -14.98 -8.70
CA ASP A 59 -11.68 -15.75 -7.82
C ASP A 59 -12.49 -14.88 -6.83
N VAL A 60 -12.09 -13.61 -6.67
CA VAL A 60 -12.86 -12.60 -5.94
C VAL A 60 -13.77 -11.78 -6.86
N ASP A 61 -14.87 -11.28 -6.32
CA ASP A 61 -15.90 -10.53 -7.05
C ASP A 61 -15.79 -9.00 -6.91
N GLY A 62 -14.65 -8.53 -6.41
CA GLY A 62 -14.24 -7.14 -6.35
C GLY A 62 -13.38 -6.83 -5.13
N ILE A 63 -13.19 -5.54 -4.86
CA ILE A 63 -12.42 -5.04 -3.73
C ILE A 63 -13.40 -4.57 -2.66
N TYR A 64 -13.19 -5.03 -1.43
CA TYR A 64 -14.06 -4.74 -0.31
C TYR A 64 -13.47 -3.66 0.59
N THR A 65 -14.33 -2.99 1.36
CA THR A 65 -13.88 -1.98 2.34
C THR A 65 -13.02 -2.59 3.45
N THR A 66 -13.15 -3.89 3.72
CA THR A 66 -12.19 -4.69 4.48
C THR A 66 -12.40 -6.19 4.18
N ASP A 67 -11.66 -7.09 4.83
CA ASP A 67 -11.83 -8.54 4.64
C ASP A 67 -13.22 -9.02 5.15
N PRO A 68 -14.14 -9.45 4.26
CA PRO A 68 -15.49 -9.86 4.63
C PRO A 68 -15.52 -11.12 5.51
N ARG A 69 -14.42 -11.89 5.56
CA ARG A 69 -14.30 -13.06 6.45
C ARG A 69 -14.12 -12.65 7.91
N ILE A 70 -13.71 -11.42 8.17
CA ILE A 70 -13.48 -10.86 9.52
C ILE A 70 -14.63 -9.94 9.92
N VAL A 71 -15.07 -9.09 8.99
CA VAL A 71 -16.16 -8.12 9.15
C VAL A 71 -17.25 -8.43 8.11
N PRO A 72 -18.30 -9.20 8.45
CA PRO A 72 -19.35 -9.59 7.50
C PRO A 72 -20.08 -8.43 6.82
N GLU A 73 -20.10 -7.27 7.47
CA GLU A 73 -20.71 -6.02 6.98
C GLU A 73 -19.84 -5.31 5.94
N ALA A 74 -18.64 -5.81 5.65
CA ALA A 74 -17.78 -5.26 4.61
C ALA A 74 -18.52 -5.27 3.27
N ARG A 75 -18.60 -4.10 2.63
CA ARG A 75 -19.21 -3.94 1.31
C ARG A 75 -18.15 -3.97 0.23
N ARG A 76 -18.56 -4.39 -0.97
CA ARG A 76 -17.75 -4.20 -2.17
C ARG A 76 -17.78 -2.72 -2.58
N THR A 77 -16.61 -2.16 -2.86
CA THR A 77 -16.45 -0.82 -3.41
C THR A 77 -16.80 -0.80 -4.90
N ARG A 78 -17.48 0.25 -5.38
CA ARG A 78 -17.78 0.39 -6.82
C ARG A 78 -16.57 0.88 -7.58
N ARG A 79 -15.83 1.78 -6.95
CA ARG A 79 -14.64 2.43 -7.47
C ARG A 79 -13.61 2.58 -6.35
N ILE A 80 -12.34 2.58 -6.70
CA ILE A 80 -11.23 2.93 -5.81
C ILE A 80 -10.15 3.64 -6.63
N CYS A 81 -9.50 4.67 -6.08
CA CYS A 81 -8.43 5.31 -6.83
C CYS A 81 -7.14 4.46 -6.81
N TYR A 82 -6.23 4.68 -7.76
CA TYR A 82 -4.97 3.92 -7.82
C TYR A 82 -4.17 3.98 -6.51
N ASP A 83 -4.09 5.16 -5.89
CA ASP A 83 -3.32 5.38 -4.65
C ASP A 83 -3.95 4.68 -3.45
N GLU A 84 -5.28 4.76 -3.31
CA GLU A 84 -6.02 4.01 -2.29
C GLU A 84 -5.79 2.49 -2.44
N MET A 85 -5.81 1.98 -3.67
CA MET A 85 -5.59 0.56 -3.92
C MET A 85 -4.15 0.13 -3.60
N LEU A 86 -3.15 0.94 -3.96
CA LEU A 86 -1.74 0.66 -3.63
C LEU A 86 -1.53 0.64 -2.12
N GLU A 87 -2.11 1.61 -1.42
CA GLU A 87 -2.01 1.72 0.04
C GLU A 87 -2.72 0.56 0.75
N LEU A 88 -3.94 0.20 0.33
CA LEU A 88 -4.65 -0.96 0.87
C LEU A 88 -3.91 -2.27 0.60
N SER A 89 -3.34 -2.44 -0.59
CA SER A 89 -2.55 -3.63 -0.93
C SER A 89 -1.30 -3.73 -0.04
N SER A 90 -0.60 -2.61 0.17
CA SER A 90 0.54 -2.53 1.09
C SER A 90 0.17 -2.85 2.54
N ALA A 91 -1.06 -2.53 2.94
CA ALA A 91 -1.60 -2.79 4.27
C ALA A 91 -2.20 -4.19 4.45
N GLY A 92 -2.06 -5.07 3.45
CA GLY A 92 -2.46 -6.48 3.52
C GLY A 92 -3.80 -6.83 2.88
N ALA A 93 -4.44 -5.90 2.16
CA ALA A 93 -5.70 -6.13 1.42
C ALA A 93 -5.48 -6.38 -0.09
N GLY A 94 -4.38 -7.04 -0.45
CA GLY A 94 -4.00 -7.25 -1.86
C GLY A 94 -4.92 -8.23 -2.59
N VAL A 95 -5.62 -7.73 -3.61
CA VAL A 95 -6.40 -8.53 -4.60
C VAL A 95 -5.65 -8.65 -5.93
N MET A 96 -4.82 -7.65 -6.25
CA MET A 96 -4.07 -7.54 -7.50
C MET A 96 -2.62 -7.19 -7.17
N HIS A 97 -1.69 -7.53 -8.05
CA HIS A 97 -0.27 -7.23 -7.84
C HIS A 97 0.02 -5.73 -7.98
N ASN A 98 0.68 -5.12 -6.97
CA ASN A 98 0.96 -3.66 -6.91
C ASN A 98 1.57 -3.11 -8.20
N ARG A 99 2.54 -3.83 -8.78
CA ARG A 99 3.20 -3.44 -10.04
C ARG A 99 2.21 -3.19 -11.19
N ALA A 100 1.14 -3.97 -11.29
CA ALA A 100 0.14 -3.80 -12.34
C ALA A 100 -0.74 -2.56 -12.07
N ILE A 101 -1.05 -2.27 -10.80
CA ILE A 101 -1.77 -1.06 -10.38
C ILE A 101 -0.91 0.19 -10.60
N GLU A 102 0.38 0.14 -10.28
CA GLU A 102 1.34 1.23 -10.57
C GLU A 102 1.41 1.50 -12.08
N PHE A 103 1.46 0.45 -12.90
CA PHE A 103 1.41 0.57 -14.35
C PHE A 103 0.10 1.22 -14.80
N ALA A 104 -1.04 0.77 -14.25
CA ALA A 104 -2.36 1.33 -14.56
C ALA A 104 -2.42 2.82 -14.20
N LYS A 105 -1.92 3.21 -13.03
CA LYS A 105 -1.81 4.61 -12.60
C LYS A 105 -1.02 5.44 -13.60
N ARG A 106 0.18 4.99 -13.96
CA ARG A 106 1.12 5.74 -14.80
C ARG A 106 0.60 6.00 -16.21
N PHE A 107 -0.15 5.04 -16.76
CA PHE A 107 -0.70 5.13 -18.11
C PHE A 107 -2.21 5.42 -18.10
N SER A 108 -2.76 5.77 -16.94
CA SER A 108 -4.17 6.09 -16.74
C SER A 108 -5.13 5.04 -17.32
N VAL A 109 -4.77 3.75 -17.22
CA VAL A 109 -5.58 2.63 -17.70
C VAL A 109 -6.59 2.23 -16.62
N PRO A 110 -7.91 2.40 -16.84
CA PRO A 110 -8.91 1.93 -15.89
C PRO A 110 -8.85 0.40 -15.79
N VAL A 111 -8.76 -0.13 -14.57
CA VAL A 111 -8.73 -1.59 -14.34
C VAL A 111 -10.04 -2.04 -13.72
N HIS A 112 -10.66 -3.09 -14.27
CA HIS A 112 -11.90 -3.63 -13.77
C HIS A 112 -11.68 -5.00 -13.12
N VAL A 113 -11.73 -5.08 -11.80
CA VAL A 113 -11.58 -6.35 -11.08
C VAL A 113 -12.93 -7.06 -11.00
N ARG A 114 -13.00 -8.28 -11.55
CA ARG A 114 -14.22 -9.07 -11.66
C ARG A 114 -14.00 -10.53 -11.29
N SER A 115 -15.09 -11.22 -10.93
CA SER A 115 -15.05 -12.66 -10.72
C SER A 115 -15.18 -13.42 -12.03
N SER A 116 -14.42 -14.49 -12.19
CA SER A 116 -14.59 -15.48 -13.26
C SER A 116 -15.83 -16.36 -13.06
N PHE A 117 -16.42 -16.35 -11.86
CA PHE A 117 -17.47 -17.27 -11.44
C PHE A 117 -18.83 -16.59 -11.29
N SER A 118 -18.93 -15.28 -11.49
CA SER A 118 -20.19 -14.54 -11.38
C SER A 118 -20.24 -13.32 -12.30
N ASP A 119 -21.44 -12.94 -12.73
CA ASP A 119 -21.69 -11.72 -13.52
C ASP A 119 -21.80 -10.46 -12.65
N THR A 120 -21.29 -10.51 -11.42
CA THR A 120 -21.38 -9.35 -10.55
C THR A 120 -20.57 -8.17 -11.15
N PRO A 121 -21.00 -6.92 -10.87
CA PRO A 121 -20.36 -5.75 -11.45
C PRO A 121 -18.88 -5.55 -11.12
N GLY A 122 -18.30 -6.19 -10.09
CA GLY A 122 -16.89 -5.98 -9.74
C GLY A 122 -16.59 -4.61 -9.11
N THR A 123 -15.33 -4.21 -9.19
CA THR A 123 -14.81 -2.90 -8.74
C THR A 123 -13.93 -2.27 -9.82
N MET A 124 -14.11 -0.97 -10.07
CA MET A 124 -13.26 -0.19 -10.96
C MET A 124 -12.09 0.46 -10.19
N ILE A 125 -10.85 0.23 -10.62
CA ILE A 125 -9.67 0.97 -10.16
C ILE A 125 -9.40 2.07 -11.17
N THR A 126 -9.47 3.34 -10.76
CA THR A 126 -9.34 4.50 -11.65
C THR A 126 -8.51 5.63 -11.00
N SER A 127 -8.46 6.81 -11.61
CA SER A 127 -7.81 7.99 -11.01
C SER A 127 -8.60 8.61 -9.86
N GLU A 128 -9.92 8.38 -9.82
CA GLU A 128 -10.84 9.05 -8.91
C GLU A 128 -11.31 8.10 -7.80
N PRO A 129 -11.44 8.59 -6.56
CA PRO A 129 -11.98 7.78 -5.47
C PRO A 129 -13.49 7.53 -5.66
N GLU A 130 -14.05 6.63 -4.85
CA GLU A 130 -15.51 6.35 -4.85
C GLU A 130 -16.33 7.59 -4.48
N SER A 131 -15.81 8.40 -3.56
CA SER A 131 -16.44 9.60 -3.04
C SER A 131 -15.38 10.62 -2.66
N ALA A 132 -15.56 11.87 -3.04
CA ALA A 132 -14.67 12.97 -2.64
C ALA A 132 -14.87 13.37 -1.17
N ASP A 133 -16.04 13.08 -0.60
CA ASP A 133 -16.42 13.48 0.74
C ASP A 133 -16.13 12.40 1.81
N ALA A 134 -15.79 11.19 1.39
CA ALA A 134 -15.45 10.11 2.32
C ALA A 134 -13.99 10.24 2.79
N PRO A 135 -13.71 10.38 4.11
CA PRO A 135 -12.34 10.45 4.60
C PRO A 135 -11.59 9.15 4.38
N VAL A 136 -12.25 8.01 4.62
CA VAL A 136 -11.67 6.68 4.60
C VAL A 136 -12.48 5.82 3.64
N CYS A 137 -11.81 5.13 2.71
CA CYS A 137 -12.43 4.22 1.75
C CYS A 137 -12.33 2.75 2.20
N GLY A 138 -11.33 2.41 3.03
CA GLY A 138 -11.11 1.03 3.45
C GLY A 138 -10.22 0.89 4.69
N ALA A 139 -10.25 -0.31 5.25
CA ALA A 139 -9.43 -0.72 6.38
C ALA A 139 -8.81 -2.09 6.14
N ALA A 140 -7.56 -2.27 6.54
CA ALA A 140 -6.81 -3.50 6.35
C ALA A 140 -6.12 -3.94 7.64
N LYS A 141 -5.85 -5.24 7.75
CA LYS A 141 -5.17 -5.84 8.89
C LYS A 141 -4.03 -6.73 8.43
N VAL A 142 -2.82 -6.50 8.97
CA VAL A 142 -1.70 -7.43 8.89
C VAL A 142 -1.58 -8.16 10.23
N ARG A 143 -1.71 -9.50 10.20
CA ARG A 143 -1.79 -10.32 11.42
C ARG A 143 -0.43 -10.58 12.06
N ASN A 144 0.65 -10.68 11.29
CA ASN A 144 1.91 -11.29 11.72
C ASN A 144 3.05 -10.28 11.78
N GLU A 145 2.88 -9.22 12.56
CA GLU A 145 3.93 -8.23 12.79
C GLU A 145 4.69 -8.54 14.08
N ALA A 146 5.97 -8.19 14.09
CA ALA A 146 6.79 -8.09 15.28
C ALA A 146 7.46 -6.72 15.31
N ARG A 147 7.46 -6.06 16.46
CA ARG A 147 8.18 -4.80 16.68
C ARG A 147 9.55 -5.11 17.26
N VAL A 148 10.57 -4.44 16.75
CA VAL A 148 11.91 -4.40 17.36
C VAL A 148 12.28 -2.94 17.61
N THR A 149 12.81 -2.65 18.79
CA THR A 149 13.28 -1.32 19.18
C THR A 149 14.73 -1.40 19.61
N VAL A 150 15.60 -0.67 18.93
CA VAL A 150 16.99 -0.45 19.35
C VAL A 150 17.01 0.79 20.24
N LEU A 151 17.49 0.62 21.47
CA LEU A 151 17.44 1.62 22.52
C LEU A 151 18.75 2.38 22.62
N GLY A 152 18.70 3.71 22.80
CA GLY A 152 19.88 4.52 23.05
C GLY A 152 20.88 4.51 21.89
N VAL A 153 20.40 4.62 20.66
CA VAL A 153 21.24 4.75 19.46
C VAL A 153 21.86 6.15 19.43
N PRO A 154 23.17 6.33 19.23
CA PRO A 154 23.77 7.66 19.13
C PRO A 154 23.14 8.48 17.99
N ASP A 155 22.66 9.69 18.30
CA ASP A 155 22.02 10.57 17.31
C ASP A 155 23.07 11.29 16.46
N ARG A 156 23.64 10.53 15.51
CA ARG A 156 24.65 11.01 14.56
C ARG A 156 24.44 10.40 13.18
N PRO A 157 24.86 11.09 12.12
CA PRO A 157 24.81 10.55 10.77
C PRO A 157 25.45 9.15 10.68
N GLY A 158 24.74 8.21 10.06
CA GLY A 158 25.18 6.83 9.86
C GLY A 158 24.73 5.82 10.93
N ALA A 159 24.14 6.27 12.05
CA ALA A 159 23.65 5.35 13.08
C ALA A 159 22.50 4.45 12.57
N ALA A 160 21.45 5.07 12.01
CA ALA A 160 20.36 4.35 11.37
C ALA A 160 20.84 3.44 10.21
N LEU A 161 21.80 3.93 9.40
CA LEU A 161 22.42 3.13 8.33
C LEU A 161 23.03 1.84 8.86
N THR A 162 23.66 1.89 10.04
CA THR A 162 24.30 0.72 10.64
C THR A 162 23.26 -0.32 11.03
N VAL A 163 22.13 0.09 11.60
CA VAL A 163 21.02 -0.83 11.92
C VAL A 163 20.44 -1.44 10.64
N PHE A 164 20.05 -0.60 9.68
CA PHE A 164 19.31 -1.06 8.51
C PHE A 164 20.18 -1.84 7.51
N SER A 165 21.49 -1.57 7.43
CA SER A 165 22.39 -2.34 6.56
C SER A 165 22.51 -3.80 7.00
N GLU A 166 22.54 -4.07 8.31
CA GLU A 166 22.62 -5.43 8.84
C GLU A 166 21.34 -6.24 8.56
N ILE A 167 20.19 -5.57 8.60
CA ILE A 167 18.90 -6.17 8.31
C ILE A 167 18.76 -6.42 6.80
N ALA A 168 19.10 -5.42 5.98
CA ALA A 168 19.08 -5.52 4.52
C ALA A 168 20.02 -6.60 3.99
N ALA A 169 21.20 -6.79 4.60
CA ALA A 169 22.14 -7.87 4.26
C ALA A 169 21.54 -9.28 4.43
N LYS A 170 20.44 -9.40 5.18
CA LYS A 170 19.70 -10.65 5.37
C LYS A 170 18.45 -10.77 4.50
N ASN A 171 18.21 -9.80 3.60
CA ASN A 171 17.02 -9.71 2.75
C ASN A 171 15.70 -9.71 3.53
N ILE A 172 15.68 -9.06 4.70
CA ILE A 172 14.47 -8.95 5.53
C ILE A 172 13.74 -7.67 5.15
N ALA A 173 12.46 -7.79 4.81
CA ALA A 173 11.61 -6.65 4.55
C ALA A 173 11.16 -6.01 5.88
N MET A 174 11.38 -4.70 6.00
CA MET A 174 10.87 -3.88 7.09
C MET A 174 9.68 -3.08 6.61
N ASP A 175 8.80 -2.72 7.53
CA ASP A 175 7.57 -1.99 7.23
C ASP A 175 7.51 -0.65 7.95
N MET A 176 6.99 -0.59 9.19
CA MET A 176 6.95 0.65 9.96
C MET A 176 8.36 0.96 10.46
N ILE A 177 8.82 2.20 10.29
CA ILE A 177 10.06 2.70 10.90
C ILE A 177 9.72 3.99 11.63
N VAL A 178 10.00 4.03 12.93
CA VAL A 178 9.78 5.17 13.82
C VAL A 178 11.07 5.43 14.59
N GLN A 179 11.68 6.58 14.36
CA GLN A 179 12.78 7.08 15.17
C GLN A 179 12.25 8.20 16.06
N ASN A 180 12.40 8.05 17.36
CA ASN A 180 12.15 9.13 18.29
C ASN A 180 13.47 9.80 18.68
N VAL A 181 13.51 11.13 18.69
CA VAL A 181 14.69 11.87 19.14
C VAL A 181 14.67 11.90 20.66
N ALA A 182 15.74 11.44 21.33
CA ALA A 182 15.84 11.53 22.78
C ALA A 182 16.50 12.85 23.20
N ASP A 183 16.11 13.34 24.38
CA ASP A 183 16.94 14.28 25.13
C ASP A 183 18.25 13.56 25.49
N ASP A 184 19.40 14.22 25.30
CA ASP A 184 20.77 13.70 25.54
C ASP A 184 21.53 13.07 24.34
N GLY A 185 21.12 13.36 23.10
CA GLY A 185 21.90 13.01 21.90
C GLY A 185 21.92 11.51 21.56
N HIS A 186 20.94 10.78 22.10
CA HIS A 186 20.62 9.41 21.73
C HIS A 186 19.20 9.38 21.14
N ALA A 187 18.82 8.27 20.51
CA ALA A 187 17.53 8.08 19.87
C ALA A 187 17.12 6.62 19.98
N ASP A 188 15.81 6.38 20.03
CA ASP A 188 15.28 5.03 19.93
C ASP A 188 14.79 4.80 18.51
N ILE A 189 15.23 3.70 17.90
CA ILE A 189 14.81 3.30 16.55
C ILE A 189 13.93 2.08 16.68
N SER A 190 12.64 2.25 16.41
CA SER A 190 11.67 1.17 16.36
C SER A 190 11.28 0.84 14.93
N PHE A 191 11.15 -0.44 14.62
CA PHE A 191 10.64 -0.86 13.33
C PHE A 191 9.87 -2.18 13.42
N THR A 192 9.07 -2.48 12.39
CA THR A 192 8.35 -3.75 12.30
C THR A 192 8.89 -4.64 11.18
N VAL A 193 8.81 -5.94 11.44
CA VAL A 193 9.12 -7.03 10.49
C VAL A 193 8.03 -8.09 10.58
N PHE A 194 7.92 -8.95 9.57
CA PHE A 194 7.10 -10.14 9.71
C PHE A 194 7.62 -11.01 10.86
N ARG A 195 6.69 -11.59 11.63
CA ARG A 195 7.03 -12.44 12.79
C ARG A 195 7.99 -13.57 12.44
N ASP A 196 7.86 -14.15 11.24
CA ASP A 196 8.71 -15.24 10.78
C ASP A 196 10.17 -14.80 10.56
N ASP A 197 10.39 -13.51 10.28
CA ASP A 197 11.72 -12.92 10.11
C ASP A 197 12.35 -12.42 11.41
N LEU A 198 11.58 -12.37 12.51
CA LEU A 198 12.05 -11.88 13.81
C LEU A 198 13.33 -12.58 14.29
N PRO A 199 13.49 -13.92 14.23
CA PRO A 199 14.71 -14.57 14.72
C PRO A 199 15.97 -14.15 13.95
N ALA A 200 15.86 -13.90 12.64
CA ALA A 200 16.97 -13.44 11.82
C ALA A 200 17.27 -11.95 12.05
N THR A 201 16.20 -11.17 12.27
CA THR A 201 16.24 -9.75 12.62
C THR A 201 16.95 -9.52 13.95
N LEU A 202 16.59 -10.26 15.01
CA LEU A 202 17.22 -10.10 16.33
C LEU A 202 18.73 -10.33 16.30
N LYS A 203 19.20 -11.29 15.50
CA LYS A 203 20.64 -11.50 15.29
C LYS A 203 21.32 -10.32 14.63
N ALA A 204 20.67 -9.69 13.64
CA ALA A 204 21.21 -8.51 12.97
C ALA A 204 21.23 -7.30 13.91
N VAL A 205 20.16 -7.14 14.69
CA VAL A 205 20.03 -6.07 15.67
C VAL A 205 21.09 -6.21 16.75
N GLU A 206 21.32 -7.40 17.30
CA GLU A 206 22.37 -7.65 18.29
C GLU A 206 23.76 -7.19 17.82
N ASP A 207 24.12 -7.49 16.57
CA ASP A 207 25.37 -7.04 15.97
C ASP A 207 25.42 -5.52 15.81
N SER A 208 24.30 -4.90 15.37
CA SER A 208 24.19 -3.45 15.20
C SER A 208 24.26 -2.69 16.53
N THR A 209 23.59 -3.18 17.58
CA THR A 209 23.61 -2.61 18.94
C THR A 209 25.05 -2.58 19.46
N ARG A 210 25.83 -3.66 19.24
CA ARG A 210 27.23 -3.73 19.65
C ARG A 210 28.12 -2.75 18.88
N LYS A 211 27.90 -2.58 17.57
CA LYS A 211 28.67 -1.63 16.73
C LYS A 211 28.39 -0.17 17.08
N LEU A 212 27.16 0.10 17.50
CA LEU A 212 26.70 1.45 17.84
C LEU A 212 26.95 1.84 19.29
N GLU A 213 27.39 0.89 20.13
CA GLU A 213 27.46 1.06 21.59
C GLU A 213 26.11 1.51 22.18
N ALA A 214 25.01 1.03 21.58
CA ALA A 214 23.65 1.36 22.00
C ALA A 214 23.28 0.64 23.31
N GLU A 215 22.33 1.18 24.05
CA GLU A 215 21.94 0.67 25.39
C GLU A 215 21.40 -0.76 25.35
N GLY A 216 20.72 -1.12 24.26
CA GLY A 216 20.19 -2.47 24.09
C GLY A 216 19.16 -2.54 22.96
N TYR A 217 18.35 -3.59 23.00
CA TYR A 217 17.17 -3.72 22.16
C TYR A 217 16.05 -4.44 22.89
N SER A 218 14.81 -4.17 22.48
CA SER A 218 13.60 -4.87 22.93
C SER A 218 12.80 -5.34 21.73
N HIS A 219 11.91 -6.30 21.93
CA HIS A 219 11.01 -6.77 20.89
C HIS A 219 9.67 -7.23 21.47
N ASP A 220 8.66 -7.27 20.61
CA ASP A 220 7.34 -7.83 20.87
C ASP A 220 6.83 -8.49 19.59
N ASP A 221 6.48 -9.78 19.66
CA ASP A 221 6.11 -10.61 18.51
C ASP A 221 4.60 -10.93 18.44
N ASP A 222 3.81 -10.41 19.40
CA ASP A 222 2.37 -10.67 19.48
C ASP A 222 1.54 -9.47 19.04
N LEU A 223 1.92 -8.90 17.89
CA LEU A 223 1.36 -7.66 17.38
C LEU A 223 0.61 -7.85 16.06
N SER A 224 -0.24 -6.88 15.74
CA SER A 224 -0.93 -6.77 14.46
C SER A 224 -1.09 -5.31 14.07
N LYS A 225 -0.95 -5.04 12.78
CA LYS A 225 -1.11 -3.69 12.21
C LYS A 225 -2.53 -3.54 11.69
N ILE A 226 -3.20 -2.47 12.09
CA ILE A 226 -4.50 -2.04 11.55
C ILE A 226 -4.27 -0.74 10.81
N SER A 227 -4.72 -0.67 9.56
CA SER A 227 -4.59 0.53 8.74
C SER A 227 -5.94 0.99 8.22
N VAL A 228 -6.15 2.29 8.19
CA VAL A 228 -7.20 2.95 7.42
C VAL A 228 -6.59 3.67 6.24
N VAL A 229 -7.28 3.65 5.11
CA VAL A 229 -6.83 4.29 3.86
C VAL A 229 -7.99 5.09 3.28
N GLY A 230 -7.70 6.27 2.73
CA GLY A 230 -8.65 7.05 1.94
C GLY A 230 -8.06 8.38 1.46
N ALA A 231 -8.31 8.73 0.19
CA ALA A 231 -7.82 9.97 -0.40
C ALA A 231 -8.37 11.22 0.32
N GLY A 232 -9.55 11.13 0.92
CA GLY A 232 -10.16 12.21 1.70
C GLY A 232 -9.39 12.58 2.98
N MET A 233 -8.49 11.71 3.47
CA MET A 233 -7.66 12.00 4.65
C MET A 233 -6.74 13.21 4.47
N ALA A 234 -6.30 13.48 3.23
CA ALA A 234 -5.41 14.60 2.93
C ALA A 234 -6.07 15.97 3.13
N THR A 235 -7.40 16.04 3.01
CA THR A 235 -8.15 17.30 3.06
C THR A 235 -9.05 17.41 4.30
N GLN A 236 -9.38 16.29 4.94
CA GLN A 236 -10.26 16.25 6.11
C GLN A 236 -9.48 16.11 7.42
N THR A 237 -9.75 17.02 8.36
CA THR A 237 -9.16 16.98 9.70
C THR A 237 -9.93 16.04 10.62
N GLY A 238 -9.27 15.53 11.67
CA GLY A 238 -9.92 14.72 12.71
C GLY A 238 -10.01 13.22 12.43
N VAL A 239 -9.48 12.72 11.29
CA VAL A 239 -9.48 11.27 11.00
C VAL A 239 -8.71 10.48 12.07
N ALA A 240 -7.52 10.94 12.44
CA ALA A 240 -6.70 10.30 13.47
C ALA A 240 -7.39 10.31 14.85
N GLU A 241 -7.91 11.46 15.26
CA GLU A 241 -8.65 11.64 16.53
C GLU A 241 -9.84 10.69 16.62
N LYS A 242 -10.65 10.62 15.56
CA LYS A 242 -11.80 9.71 15.48
C LYS A 242 -11.39 8.23 15.59
N MET A 243 -10.31 7.83 14.92
CA MET A 243 -9.78 6.47 14.97
C MET A 243 -9.28 6.13 16.38
N PHE A 244 -8.46 6.99 16.97
CA PHE A 244 -7.84 6.70 18.27
C PHE A 244 -8.87 6.69 19.39
N ARG A 245 -9.81 7.66 19.39
CA ARG A 245 -10.94 7.69 20.32
C ARG A 245 -11.72 6.38 20.29
N ALA A 246 -12.07 5.89 19.10
CA ALA A 246 -12.85 4.66 18.96
C ALA A 246 -12.11 3.44 19.51
N LEU A 247 -10.80 3.33 19.26
CA LEU A 247 -9.96 2.26 19.82
C LEU A 247 -9.85 2.36 21.34
N ALA A 248 -9.69 3.56 21.88
CA ALA A 248 -9.61 3.80 23.31
C ALA A 248 -10.90 3.46 24.06
N GLU A 249 -12.07 3.81 23.51
CA GLU A 249 -13.39 3.46 24.06
C GLU A 249 -13.60 1.94 24.15
N LYS A 250 -12.90 1.18 23.32
CA LYS A 250 -12.88 -0.29 23.33
C LYS A 250 -11.77 -0.89 24.21
N GLY A 251 -10.96 -0.06 24.85
CA GLY A 251 -9.83 -0.49 25.68
C GLY A 251 -8.68 -1.11 24.86
N ILE A 252 -8.53 -0.71 23.59
CA ILE A 252 -7.47 -1.19 22.70
C ILE A 252 -6.30 -0.21 22.79
N ASN A 253 -5.16 -0.69 23.28
CA ASN A 253 -3.96 0.13 23.38
C ASN A 253 -3.26 0.25 22.02
N ILE A 254 -2.75 1.45 21.71
CA ILE A 254 -1.98 1.72 20.50
C ILE A 254 -0.50 1.74 20.88
N LEU A 255 0.27 0.84 20.29
CA LEU A 255 1.68 0.61 20.63
C LEU A 255 2.66 1.33 19.71
N MET A 256 2.19 1.69 18.51
CA MET A 256 2.94 2.45 17.51
C MET A 256 1.95 3.05 16.52
N ILE A 257 2.26 4.25 16.01
CA ILE A 257 1.49 4.95 14.98
C ILE A 257 2.44 5.31 13.84
N THR A 258 2.03 5.09 12.59
CA THR A 258 2.67 5.66 11.40
C THR A 258 1.61 6.20 10.46
N THR A 259 1.93 7.25 9.72
CA THR A 259 1.01 7.88 8.78
C THR A 259 1.68 8.14 7.44
N SER A 260 0.90 8.07 6.36
CA SER A 260 1.21 8.69 5.07
C SER A 260 0.19 9.80 4.79
N GLU A 261 0.20 10.36 3.58
CA GLU A 261 -0.79 11.35 3.14
C GLU A 261 -2.24 10.82 3.21
N ILE A 262 -2.45 9.53 2.88
CA ILE A 262 -3.79 8.93 2.76
C ILE A 262 -3.96 7.64 3.57
N LYS A 263 -3.06 7.38 4.53
CA LYS A 263 -3.08 6.16 5.38
C LYS A 263 -2.70 6.48 6.81
N ILE A 264 -3.42 5.94 7.78
CA ILE A 264 -2.98 5.84 9.19
C ILE A 264 -2.89 4.36 9.54
N SER A 265 -1.74 3.96 10.09
CA SER A 265 -1.51 2.61 10.60
C SER A 265 -1.22 2.66 12.09
N VAL A 266 -1.85 1.76 12.84
CA VAL A 266 -1.63 1.55 14.26
C VAL A 266 -1.21 0.12 14.52
N LEU A 267 -0.29 -0.06 15.46
CA LEU A 267 0.12 -1.36 15.95
C LEU A 267 -0.60 -1.66 17.27
N VAL A 268 -1.28 -2.80 17.34
CA VAL A 268 -2.08 -3.23 18.48
C VAL A 268 -1.74 -4.67 18.86
N ALA A 269 -2.15 -5.10 20.06
CA ALA A 269 -2.04 -6.50 20.45
C ALA A 269 -2.80 -7.41 19.46
N ARG A 270 -2.18 -8.52 19.05
CA ARG A 270 -2.74 -9.47 18.07
C ARG A 270 -4.10 -10.00 18.49
N THR A 271 -4.30 -10.22 19.80
CA THR A 271 -5.55 -10.68 20.40
C THR A 271 -6.70 -9.69 20.22
N GLN A 272 -6.41 -8.39 20.11
CA GLN A 272 -7.40 -7.32 19.92
C GLN A 272 -7.58 -6.93 18.44
N ALA A 273 -6.76 -7.44 17.53
CA ALA A 273 -6.70 -6.98 16.14
C ALA A 273 -8.03 -7.12 15.36
N GLN A 274 -8.82 -8.15 15.63
CA GLN A 274 -10.13 -8.31 14.98
C GLN A 274 -11.15 -7.28 15.49
N GLU A 275 -11.17 -7.03 16.80
CA GLU A 275 -12.04 -6.00 17.39
C GLU A 275 -11.61 -4.60 16.95
N ALA A 276 -10.30 -4.35 16.86
CA ALA A 276 -9.76 -3.09 16.34
C ALA A 276 -10.20 -2.84 14.90
N LEU A 277 -10.10 -3.85 14.02
CA LEU A 277 -10.56 -3.72 12.63
C LEU A 277 -12.06 -3.44 12.54
N ARG A 278 -12.88 -4.15 13.32
CA ARG A 278 -14.34 -3.93 13.38
C ARG A 278 -14.70 -2.54 13.87
N THR A 279 -14.06 -2.10 14.96
CA THR A 279 -14.26 -0.77 15.56
C THR A 279 -13.94 0.33 14.57
N VAL A 280 -12.84 0.20 13.86
CA VAL A 280 -12.42 1.15 12.83
C VAL A 280 -13.38 1.14 11.64
N HIS A 281 -13.83 -0.05 11.21
CA HIS A 281 -14.80 -0.18 10.12
C HIS A 281 -16.13 0.52 10.46
N GLU A 282 -16.64 0.28 11.67
CA GLU A 282 -17.87 0.88 12.20
C GLU A 282 -17.75 2.40 12.35
N VAL A 283 -16.67 2.91 12.98
CA VAL A 283 -16.55 4.35 13.25
C VAL A 283 -16.50 5.17 11.94
N PHE A 284 -15.89 4.62 10.89
CA PHE A 284 -15.82 5.24 9.58
C PHE A 284 -17.01 4.88 8.66
N GLN A 285 -18.00 4.12 9.16
CA GLN A 285 -19.22 3.75 8.43
C GLN A 285 -18.89 3.09 7.07
N LEU A 286 -17.90 2.22 7.06
CA LEU A 286 -17.40 1.58 5.84
C LEU A 286 -18.35 0.51 5.28
N ASP A 287 -19.42 0.19 6.00
CA ASP A 287 -20.58 -0.60 5.56
C ASP A 287 -21.59 0.24 4.75
N VAL A 288 -21.57 1.57 4.89
CA VAL A 288 -22.49 2.47 4.20
C VAL A 288 -21.94 2.85 2.83
N GLN A 289 -22.80 2.82 1.81
CA GLN A 289 -22.45 3.30 0.48
C GLN A 289 -22.35 4.84 0.50
N PRO A 290 -21.18 5.43 0.19
CA PRO A 290 -21.03 6.88 0.14
C PRO A 290 -21.74 7.47 -1.08
N ALA A 291 -21.98 8.78 -1.05
CA ALA A 291 -22.42 9.51 -2.24
C ALA A 291 -21.35 9.39 -3.32
N GLU A 292 -21.74 8.96 -4.52
CA GLU A 292 -20.79 8.80 -5.62
C GLU A 292 -20.19 10.14 -6.00
N SER A 293 -18.89 10.14 -6.27
CA SER A 293 -18.26 11.26 -6.95
C SER A 293 -18.97 11.50 -8.29
N ASN A 294 -19.47 12.73 -8.51
CA ASN A 294 -20.05 13.15 -9.79
C ASN A 294 -19.00 13.22 -10.92
N ALA A 295 -17.73 12.93 -10.63
CA ALA A 295 -16.72 12.74 -11.66
C ALA A 295 -17.09 11.51 -12.51
N GLU A 296 -17.42 11.77 -13.78
CA GLU A 296 -17.50 10.72 -14.80
C GLU A 296 -16.24 9.86 -14.69
N VAL A 297 -16.36 8.54 -14.83
CA VAL A 297 -15.18 7.73 -15.08
C VAL A 297 -14.60 8.29 -16.37
N HIS A 298 -13.56 9.11 -16.28
CA HIS A 298 -12.74 9.44 -17.43
C HIS A 298 -12.04 8.15 -17.84
N VAL A 299 -12.79 7.26 -18.51
CA VAL A 299 -12.25 6.55 -19.67
C VAL A 299 -11.77 7.70 -20.54
N ALA A 300 -10.48 7.76 -20.86
CA ALA A 300 -9.94 8.85 -21.66
C ALA A 300 -10.76 9.01 -22.95
N THR A 301 -11.73 9.93 -22.94
CA THR A 301 -12.61 10.26 -24.06
C THR A 301 -12.04 11.40 -24.88
N GLU A 302 -11.05 12.11 -24.34
CA GLU A 302 -10.07 12.74 -25.20
C GLU A 302 -9.22 11.60 -25.77
N PRO A 303 -9.05 11.51 -27.11
CA PRO A 303 -8.00 10.65 -27.63
C PRO A 303 -6.76 11.06 -26.85
N HIS A 304 -6.08 10.12 -26.18
CA HIS A 304 -4.66 10.29 -25.97
C HIS A 304 -4.16 10.90 -27.27
N GLU A 305 -3.59 12.11 -27.26
CA GLU A 305 -2.67 12.49 -28.32
C GLU A 305 -1.80 11.25 -28.46
N ALA A 306 -2.03 10.48 -29.53
CA ALA A 306 -1.77 9.05 -29.50
C ALA A 306 -0.31 8.92 -29.11
N MET A 307 -0.07 8.59 -27.83
CA MET A 307 1.28 8.67 -27.30
C MET A 307 2.01 7.67 -28.15
N ASP A 308 3.00 8.15 -28.91
CA ASP A 308 3.66 7.33 -29.91
C ASP A 308 4.02 6.02 -29.20
N PRO A 309 3.61 4.84 -29.71
CA PRO A 309 3.99 3.56 -29.11
C PRO A 309 5.49 3.50 -28.80
N THR A 310 6.30 4.23 -29.56
CA THR A 310 7.73 4.45 -29.33
C THR A 310 8.03 5.26 -28.06
N GLU A 311 7.31 6.35 -27.77
CA GLU A 311 7.42 7.12 -26.52
C GLU A 311 6.90 6.34 -25.31
N LEU A 312 5.82 5.57 -25.47
CA LEU A 312 5.30 4.71 -24.41
C LEU A 312 6.32 3.62 -24.06
N VAL A 313 6.92 2.99 -25.07
CA VAL A 313 8.00 2.00 -24.89
C VAL A 313 9.23 2.64 -24.26
N ALA A 314 9.63 3.84 -24.67
CA ALA A 314 10.73 4.57 -24.04
C ALA A 314 10.45 4.95 -22.56
N LYS A 315 9.19 5.18 -22.19
CA LYS A 315 8.76 5.32 -20.78
C LYS A 315 8.81 3.98 -20.03
N MET A 316 8.52 2.88 -20.71
CA MET A 316 8.57 1.52 -20.16
C MET A 316 10.00 1.02 -19.94
N GLU A 317 10.95 1.33 -20.82
CA GLU A 317 12.37 0.96 -20.65
C GLU A 317 13.01 1.63 -19.43
N ARG A 318 12.57 2.85 -19.10
CA ARG A 318 12.98 3.55 -17.87
C ARG A 318 12.35 2.97 -16.58
N MET A 319 11.48 1.96 -16.67
CA MET A 319 10.82 1.35 -15.50
C MET A 319 11.70 0.37 -14.72
N GLU A 320 12.84 -0.04 -15.27
CA GLU A 320 13.85 -0.81 -14.51
C GLU A 320 14.71 0.08 -13.61
N GLU A 321 14.62 1.41 -13.79
CA GLU A 321 15.27 2.39 -12.92
C GLU A 321 14.29 2.89 -11.85
N LEU A 322 14.79 3.06 -10.62
CA LEU A 322 14.03 3.65 -9.52
C LEU A 322 13.82 5.13 -9.81
N ILE A 323 12.71 5.49 -10.45
CA ILE A 323 12.42 6.89 -10.80
C ILE A 323 11.88 7.60 -9.56
N ILE A 324 12.66 8.51 -8.98
CA ILE A 324 12.19 9.41 -7.93
C ILE A 324 11.49 10.60 -8.60
N GLU A 325 10.15 10.58 -8.61
CA GLU A 325 9.32 11.71 -9.03
C GLU A 325 8.85 12.51 -7.79
N GLY A 326 8.75 13.84 -7.93
CA GLY A 326 8.13 14.67 -6.89
C GLY A 326 9.03 15.06 -5.70
N ILE A 327 10.36 15.12 -5.85
CA ILE A 327 11.23 15.69 -4.81
C ILE A 327 10.98 17.20 -4.73
N THR A 328 10.28 17.63 -3.69
CA THR A 328 10.06 19.04 -3.37
C THR A 328 10.68 19.35 -2.01
N LEU A 329 11.20 20.57 -1.86
CA LEU A 329 11.81 21.00 -0.62
C LEU A 329 10.72 21.62 0.26
N ASP A 330 10.38 20.95 1.36
CA ASP A 330 9.44 21.46 2.37
C ASP A 330 10.21 22.16 3.50
N GLN A 331 9.87 23.43 3.75
CA GLN A 331 10.45 24.24 4.84
C GLN A 331 9.45 24.52 5.97
N LEU A 332 8.25 23.96 5.90
CA LEU A 332 7.14 24.31 6.79
C LEU A 332 6.91 23.30 7.91
N GLN A 333 7.69 22.23 7.98
CA GLN A 333 7.54 21.20 8.99
C GLN A 333 8.30 21.53 10.28
N SER A 334 7.73 21.11 11.41
CA SER A 334 8.34 21.22 12.74
C SER A 334 8.15 19.90 13.47
N LEU A 335 9.15 19.51 14.26
CA LEU A 335 9.08 18.32 15.13
C LEU A 335 8.56 18.73 16.50
N VAL A 336 7.52 18.04 16.99
CA VAL A 336 7.02 18.17 18.36
C VAL A 336 7.15 16.81 19.04
N THR A 337 7.95 16.75 20.10
CA THR A 337 8.12 15.54 20.92
C THR A 337 7.43 15.73 22.27
N VAL A 338 6.59 14.77 22.65
CA VAL A 338 5.96 14.72 23.97
C VAL A 338 6.57 13.56 24.74
N VAL A 339 7.14 13.85 25.91
CA VAL A 339 7.85 12.87 26.75
C VAL A 339 7.09 12.57 28.05
N GLY A 340 7.31 11.38 28.61
CA GLY A 340 6.75 11.00 29.91
C GLY A 340 5.26 10.62 29.89
N LEU A 341 4.74 10.18 28.74
CA LEU A 341 3.37 9.66 28.64
C LEU A 341 3.28 8.24 29.22
N PRO A 342 2.36 7.97 30.17
CA PRO A 342 2.10 6.61 30.64
C PRO A 342 1.66 5.65 29.53
N ASP A 343 2.17 4.42 29.55
CA ASP A 343 1.67 3.34 28.68
C ASP A 343 0.39 2.74 29.28
N THR A 344 -0.71 3.50 29.17
CA THR A 344 -2.04 3.08 29.61
C THR A 344 -3.01 3.14 28.43
N PRO A 345 -3.86 2.10 28.22
CA PRO A 345 -4.83 2.08 27.14
C PRO A 345 -5.64 3.37 27.04
N GLY A 346 -5.66 3.96 25.86
CA GLY A 346 -6.42 5.18 25.56
C GLY A 346 -5.74 6.50 25.88
N LEU A 347 -4.52 6.52 26.43
CA LEU A 347 -3.79 7.78 26.63
C LEU A 347 -3.25 8.37 25.31
N ALA A 348 -2.89 7.50 24.36
CA ALA A 348 -2.47 7.92 23.02
C ALA A 348 -3.63 8.40 22.13
N ALA A 349 -4.87 8.36 22.64
CA ALA A 349 -6.10 8.70 21.92
C ALA A 349 -6.72 10.04 22.33
#